data_AF-A0A553FLZ4-F1
#
_entry.id   AF-A0A553FLZ4-F1
#
_cell.length_a   1.000
_cell.length_b   1.000
_cell.length_c   1.000
_cell.angle_alpha   90.00
_cell.angle_beta   90.00
_cell.angle_gamma   90.00
#
_symmetry.space_group_name_H-M   'P 1'
#
loop_
_entity.id
_entity.type
_entity.pdbx_description
1 polymer ?
#
loop_
_entity_poly.entity_id
_entity_poly.type
_entity_poly.pdbx_seq_one_letter_code
_entity_poly.pdbx_strand_id
1 'polypeptide(L)'
;MNHKEFLYFILYKAFIVLREEGHFLKNKKTFWISDFLHNLPMELKGANSIEEFQKIFSTLQESASYEGMKKWFDSIVEDFDLTLQMKKNAEDSSSDTD
;
A
#
# COMPACT_ATOMS: atom_id res chain seq x y z
N MET A 1 -25.56 -5.85 -2.34
CA MET A 1 -24.31 -5.26 -1.84
C MET A 1 -23.19 -5.64 -2.78
N ASN A 2 -22.38 -4.69 -3.24
CA ASN A 2 -21.21 -5.01 -4.05
C ASN A 2 -20.06 -5.44 -3.13
N HIS A 3 -19.67 -6.72 -3.19
CA HIS A 3 -18.64 -7.27 -2.32
C HIS A 3 -17.28 -6.59 -2.51
N LYS A 4 -16.90 -6.24 -3.75
CA LYS A 4 -15.63 -5.54 -4.04
C LYS A 4 -15.58 -4.20 -3.31
N GLU A 5 -16.64 -3.41 -3.40
CA GLU A 5 -16.72 -2.11 -2.74
C GLU A 5 -16.71 -2.22 -1.22
N PHE A 6 -17.36 -3.25 -0.68
CA PHE A 6 -17.39 -3.51 0.75
C PHE A 6 -15.99 -3.88 1.30
N LEU A 7 -15.19 -4.65 0.56
CA LEU A 7 -13.81 -4.97 0.94
C LEU A 7 -12.93 -3.72 1.04
N TYR A 8 -13.00 -2.81 0.06
CA TYR A 8 -12.28 -1.53 0.16
C TYR A 8 -12.76 -0.70 1.35
N PHE A 9 -14.06 -0.71 1.63
CA PHE A 9 -14.62 0.03 2.77
C PHE A 9 -14.13 -0.52 4.12
N ILE A 10 -14.01 -1.85 4.25
CA ILE A 10 -13.41 -2.47 5.44
C ILE A 10 -11.98 -1.98 5.64
N LEU A 11 -11.15 -1.98 4.59
CA LEU A 11 -9.77 -1.53 4.68
C LEU A 11 -9.67 -0.05 5.06
N TYR A 12 -10.49 0.80 4.44
CA TYR A 12 -10.60 2.22 4.80
C TYR A 12 -10.91 2.38 6.29
N LYS A 13 -11.93 1.66 6.79
CA LYS A 13 -12.30 1.71 8.21
C LYS A 13 -11.21 1.19 9.13
N ALA A 14 -10.50 0.13 8.75
CA ALA A 14 -9.40 -0.41 9.54
C ALA A 14 -8.27 0.63 9.72
N PHE A 15 -7.90 1.36 8.66
CA PHE A 15 -6.88 2.41 8.78
C PHE A 15 -7.34 3.57 9.67
N ILE A 16 -8.61 3.98 9.60
CA ILE A 16 -9.15 5.00 10.51
C ILE A 16 -9.03 4.55 11.98
N VAL A 17 -9.40 3.30 12.29
CA VAL A 17 -9.27 2.74 13.65
C VAL A 17 -7.82 2.72 14.10
N LEU A 18 -6.89 2.24 13.26
CA LEU A 18 -5.46 2.21 13.58
C LEU A 18 -4.88 3.60 13.82
N ARG A 19 -5.38 4.61 13.10
CA ARG A 19 -4.97 5.99 13.27
C ARG A 19 -5.40 6.54 14.62
N GLU A 20 -6.65 6.34 14.99
CA GLU A 20 -7.20 6.74 16.29
C GLU A 20 -6.45 6.05 17.44
N GLU A 21 -6.24 4.75 17.33
CA GLU A 21 -5.50 3.95 18.32
C GLU A 21 -4.03 4.37 18.40
N GLY A 22 -3.37 4.58 17.26
CA GLY A 22 -2.00 5.06 17.19
C GLY A 22 -1.82 6.42 17.85
N HIS A 23 -2.77 7.33 17.66
CA HIS A 23 -2.80 8.62 18.35
C HIS A 23 -3.00 8.45 19.87
N PHE A 24 -4.01 7.68 20.28
CA PHE A 24 -4.34 7.44 21.70
C PHE A 24 -3.19 6.79 22.47
N LEU A 25 -2.57 5.75 21.90
CA LEU A 25 -1.45 5.02 22.49
C LEU A 25 -0.09 5.74 22.30
N LYS A 26 -0.06 6.90 21.63
CA LYS A 26 1.16 7.63 21.24
C LYS A 26 2.13 6.79 20.40
N ASN A 27 1.63 5.78 19.69
CA ASN A 27 2.41 5.01 18.73
C ASN A 27 2.49 5.77 17.41
N LYS A 28 3.54 6.60 17.29
CA LYS A 28 3.78 7.43 16.10
C LYS A 28 3.85 6.63 14.81
N LYS A 29 4.46 5.43 14.84
CA LYS A 29 4.60 4.61 13.63
C LYS A 29 3.25 4.17 13.11
N THR A 30 2.40 3.59 13.97
CA THR A 30 1.04 3.18 13.59
C THR A 30 0.23 4.39 13.13
N PHE A 31 0.29 5.50 13.86
CA PHE A 31 -0.42 6.72 13.49
C PHE A 31 -0.03 7.18 12.08
N TRP A 32 1.26 7.39 11.81
CA TRP A 32 1.69 7.93 10.51
C TRP A 32 1.45 6.98 9.35
N ILE A 33 1.63 5.66 9.53
CA ILE A 33 1.33 4.68 8.46
C ILE A 33 -0.17 4.69 8.13
N SER A 34 -1.02 4.70 9.16
CA SER A 34 -2.47 4.67 8.95
C SER A 34 -3.00 6.02 8.44
N ASP A 35 -2.46 7.14 8.90
CA ASP A 35 -2.74 8.48 8.37
C ASP A 35 -2.29 8.61 6.91
N PHE A 36 -1.16 8.02 6.53
CA PHE A 36 -0.70 8.02 5.15
C PHE A 36 -1.58 7.16 4.23
N LEU A 37 -2.07 6.00 4.70
CA LEU A 37 -2.77 5.03 3.87
C LEU A 37 -4.31 5.11 3.91
N HIS A 38 -4.90 5.89 4.81
CA HIS A 38 -6.34 5.76 5.09
C HIS A 38 -7.24 5.93 3.86
N ASN A 39 -6.89 6.78 2.91
CA ASN A 39 -7.69 7.01 1.70
C ASN A 39 -7.38 6.04 0.54
N LEU A 40 -6.22 5.37 0.57
CA LEU A 40 -5.77 4.50 -0.50
C LEU A 40 -6.82 3.45 -0.92
N PRO A 41 -7.53 2.76 -0.01
CA PRO A 41 -8.55 1.80 -0.42
C PRO A 41 -9.67 2.42 -1.27
N MET A 42 -10.06 3.66 -1.00
CA MET A 42 -11.12 4.34 -1.76
C MET A 42 -10.61 4.81 -3.14
N GLU A 43 -9.36 5.24 -3.23
CA GLU A 43 -8.71 5.58 -4.49
C GLU A 43 -8.57 4.34 -5.38
N LEU A 44 -8.09 3.22 -4.82
CA LEU A 44 -7.98 1.93 -5.53
C LEU A 44 -9.34 1.37 -5.96
N LYS A 45 -10.41 1.65 -5.20
CA LYS A 45 -11.77 1.29 -5.60
C LYS A 45 -12.18 2.00 -6.90
N GLY A 46 -11.79 3.26 -7.06
CA GLY A 46 -12.14 4.09 -8.21
C GLY A 46 -11.31 3.81 -9.46
N ALA A 47 -10.10 3.27 -9.31
CA ALA A 47 -9.18 2.98 -10.41
C ALA A 47 -9.60 1.75 -11.24
N ASN A 48 -9.59 1.92 -12.56
CA ASN A 48 -9.91 0.91 -13.56
C ASN A 48 -8.89 0.87 -14.72
N SER A 49 -7.90 1.77 -14.76
CA SER A 49 -6.84 1.76 -15.76
C SER A 49 -5.44 1.79 -15.14
N ILE A 50 -4.44 1.38 -15.93
CA ILE A 50 -3.03 1.39 -15.52
C ILE A 50 -2.59 2.82 -15.19
N GLU A 51 -3.03 3.79 -15.98
CA GLU A 51 -2.72 5.22 -15.78
C GLU A 51 -3.28 5.74 -14.45
N GLU A 52 -4.47 5.28 -14.05
CA GLU A 52 -5.05 5.64 -12.74
C GLU A 52 -4.26 5.05 -11.58
N PHE A 53 -3.82 3.79 -11.69
CA PHE A 53 -2.94 3.18 -10.69
C PHE A 53 -1.58 3.88 -10.61
N GLN A 54 -0.99 4.24 -11.75
CA GLN A 54 0.26 5.01 -11.80
C GLN A 54 0.09 6.37 -11.12
N LYS A 55 -1.03 7.06 -11.37
CA LYS A 55 -1.35 8.34 -10.73
C LYS A 55 -1.46 8.21 -9.21
N ILE A 56 -2.18 7.20 -8.72
CA ILE A 56 -2.30 6.92 -7.28
C ILE A 56 -0.91 6.70 -6.67
N PHE A 57 -0.07 5.89 -7.33
CA PHE A 57 1.29 5.64 -6.88
C PHE A 57 2.13 6.93 -6.81
N SER A 58 2.12 7.76 -7.86
CA SER A 58 2.83 9.04 -7.87
C SER A 58 2.36 9.98 -6.75
N THR A 59 1.05 10.08 -6.52
CA THR A 59 0.48 10.89 -5.43
C THR A 59 0.93 10.39 -4.06
N LEU A 60 0.96 9.07 -3.83
CA LEU A 60 1.49 8.49 -2.59
C LEU A 60 2.98 8.80 -2.43
N GLN A 61 3.78 8.65 -3.48
CA GLN A 61 5.21 8.92 -3.45
C GLN A 61 5.53 10.39 -3.12
N GLU A 62 4.78 11.32 -3.71
CA GLU A 62 4.88 12.76 -3.41
C GLU A 62 4.49 13.03 -1.95
N SER A 63 3.35 12.50 -1.50
CA SER A 63 2.85 12.70 -0.13
C SER A 63 3.81 12.13 0.92
N ALA A 64 4.44 10.98 0.64
CA ALA A 64 5.41 10.37 1.54
C ALA A 64 6.62 11.30 1.80
N SER A 65 6.99 12.11 0.81
CA SER A 65 8.09 13.07 0.92
C SER A 65 7.74 14.25 1.84
N TYR A 66 6.48 14.69 1.83
CA TYR A 66 6.02 15.80 2.68
C TYR A 66 5.78 15.41 4.14
N GLU A 67 5.32 14.18 4.38
CA GLU A 67 4.91 13.72 5.73
C GLU A 67 6.03 12.99 6.49
N GLY A 68 7.24 12.93 5.94
CA GLY A 68 8.37 12.21 6.56
C GLY A 68 8.23 10.68 6.48
N MET A 69 7.32 10.18 5.65
CA MET A 69 7.08 8.75 5.42
C MET A 69 7.96 8.17 4.32
N LYS A 70 8.75 9.01 3.63
CA LYS A 70 9.60 8.61 2.50
C LYS A 70 10.44 7.37 2.76
N LYS A 71 11.17 7.32 3.89
CA LYS A 71 12.04 6.17 4.22
C LYS A 71 11.24 4.88 4.35
N TRP A 72 10.05 4.95 4.95
CA TRP A 72 9.18 3.77 5.08
C TRP A 72 8.61 3.37 3.71
N PHE A 73 8.15 4.33 2.91
CA PHE A 73 7.63 4.07 1.57
C PHE A 73 8.69 3.43 0.67
N ASP A 74 9.90 4.00 0.62
CA ASP A 74 11.02 3.48 -0.16
C ASP A 74 11.36 2.03 0.26
N SER A 75 11.32 1.71 1.56
CA SER A 75 11.58 0.34 2.03
C SER A 75 10.53 -0.66 1.54
N ILE A 76 9.26 -0.25 1.42
CA ILE A 76 8.19 -1.11 0.88
C ILE A 76 8.40 -1.34 -0.63
N VAL A 77 8.86 -0.33 -1.36
CA VAL A 77 9.19 -0.45 -2.80
C VAL A 77 10.33 -1.45 -2.98
N GLU A 78 11.41 -1.33 -2.20
CA GLU A 78 12.55 -2.24 -2.25
C GLU A 78 12.13 -3.69 -1.93
N ASP A 79 11.36 -3.90 -0.86
CA ASP A 79 10.82 -5.21 -0.50
C ASP A 79 9.95 -5.83 -1.62
N PHE A 80 9.16 -4.99 -2.31
CA PHE A 80 8.33 -5.42 -3.43
C PHE A 80 9.17 -5.85 -4.63
N ASP A 81 10.19 -5.06 -5.00
CA ASP A 81 11.10 -5.37 -6.11
C ASP A 81 11.88 -6.67 -5.86
N LEU A 82 12.36 -6.87 -4.63
CA LEU A 82 13.00 -8.12 -4.21
C LEU A 82 12.05 -9.32 -4.34
N THR A 83 10.79 -9.14 -3.94
CA THR A 83 9.76 -10.17 -4.07
C THR A 83 9.51 -10.55 -5.54
N LEU A 84 9.52 -9.58 -6.45
CA LEU A 84 9.37 -9.84 -7.88
C LEU A 84 10.57 -10.60 -8.46
N GLN A 85 11.79 -10.24 -8.06
CA GLN A 85 13.01 -10.94 -8.50
C GLN A 85 13.02 -12.39 -8.02
N MET A 86 12.65 -12.65 -6.77
CA MET A 86 12.57 -14.00 -6.22
C MET A 86 11.57 -14.88 -6.97
N LYS A 87 10.40 -14.33 -7.34
CA LYS A 87 9.40 -15.05 -8.13
C LYS A 87 9.90 -15.41 -9.52
N LYS A 88 10.53 -14.46 -10.20
CA LYS A 88 11.10 -14.69 -11.54
C LYS A 88 12.15 -15.80 -11.53
N ASN A 89 13.08 -15.77 -10.56
CA ASN A 89 14.12 -16.79 -10.43
C ASN A 89 13.54 -18.19 -10.11
N ALA A 90 12.43 -18.27 -9.38
CA ALA A 90 11.75 -19.53 -9.08
C ALA A 90 11.04 -20.12 -10.31
N GLU A 91 10.47 -19.28 -11.17
CA GLU A 91 9.87 -19.69 -12.43
C GLU A 91 10.94 -20.19 -13.41
N ASP A 92 12.04 -19.44 -13.57
CA ASP A 92 13.15 -19.78 -14.49
C ASP A 92 13.92 -21.06 -14.05
N SER A 93 13.95 -21.39 -12.76
CA SER A 93 14.60 -22.62 -12.25
C SER A 93 13.71 -23.86 -12.28
N SER A 94 12.41 -23.69 -12.57
CA SER A 94 11.44 -24.79 -12.70
C SER A 94 11.25 -25.29 -14.14
N SER A 95 11.74 -24.54 -15.13
CA SER A 95 11.66 -24.90 -16.56
C SER A 95 12.81 -25.76 -17.09
N ASP A 96 13.83 -26.04 -16.27
CA ASP A 96 15.03 -26.80 -16.65
C ASP A 96 15.00 -28.29 -16.22
N THR A 97 13.83 -28.80 -15.77
CA THR A 97 13.67 -30.18 -15.25
C THR A 97 12.74 -31.10 -16.05
N ASP A 98 12.44 -30.78 -17.32
CA ASP A 98 11.70 -31.67 -18.23
C ASP A 98 12.60 -32.36 -19.27
#